data_AF-A0A7S1CS03-F1
#
_entry.id   AF-A0A7S1CS03-F1
#
_cell.length_a   1.000
_cell.length_b   1.000
_cell.length_c   1.000
_cell.angle_alpha   90.00
_cell.angle_beta   90.00
_cell.angle_gamma   90.00
#
_symmetry.space_group_name_H-M   'P 1'
#
loop_
_entity.id
_entity.type
_entity.pdbx_description
1 polymer ?
#
loop_
_entity_poly.entity_id
_entity_poly.type
_entity_poly.pdbx_seq_one_letter_code
_entity_poly.pdbx_strand_id
1 'polypeptide(L)'
;EKHAHNVIDGDPFSVGDKAAKSARARLLADFLEREFGGAEALRRGSGVIDVAGGRGGVSFELQVRRGVRCTLVDPRPLRLDKAQHKWLKRARRARGGGGGGG
;
A
#
# COMPACT_ATOMS: atom_id res chain seq x y z
N GLU A 1 22.74 15.82 10.86
CA GLU A 1 22.99 14.39 11.15
C GLU A 1 21.74 13.51 11.04
N LYS A 2 21.29 13.16 9.83
CA LYS A 2 20.22 12.13 9.64
C LYS A 2 20.58 11.05 8.62
N HIS A 3 21.70 11.20 7.93
CA HIS A 3 22.14 10.31 6.84
C HIS A 3 23.17 9.26 7.29
N ALA A 4 23.87 9.46 8.41
CA ALA A 4 24.91 8.56 8.88
C ALA A 4 24.38 7.20 9.38
N HIS A 5 23.15 7.13 9.88
CA HIS A 5 22.58 5.90 10.47
C HIS A 5 22.00 4.90 9.46
N ASN A 6 22.07 5.17 8.15
CA ASN A 6 21.53 4.27 7.11
C ASN A 6 22.62 3.57 6.29
N VAL A 7 23.89 3.73 6.69
CA VAL A 7 25.02 3.02 6.11
C VAL A 7 25.22 1.76 6.94
N ILE A 8 24.93 0.60 6.36
CA ILE A 8 25.19 -0.71 6.94
C ILE A 8 26.42 -1.24 6.20
N ASP A 9 27.45 -1.63 6.94
CA ASP A 9 28.67 -2.14 6.35
C ASP A 9 28.37 -3.43 5.57
N GLY A 10 28.79 -3.49 4.30
CA GLY A 10 28.46 -4.59 3.38
C GLY A 10 27.09 -4.52 2.69
N ASP A 11 26.33 -3.43 2.83
CA ASP A 11 25.08 -3.24 2.07
C ASP A 11 25.40 -2.89 0.60
N PRO A 12 25.03 -3.74 -0.39
CA PRO A 12 25.29 -3.45 -1.79
C PRO A 12 24.44 -2.30 -2.35
N PHE A 13 23.46 -1.79 -1.58
CA PHE A 13 22.57 -0.72 -2.00
C PHE A 13 23.00 0.63 -1.42
N SER A 14 23.34 1.58 -2.31
CA SER A 14 23.72 2.93 -1.90
C SER A 14 22.56 3.68 -1.24
N VAL A 15 22.87 4.58 -0.30
CA VAL A 15 21.85 5.37 0.42
C VAL A 15 21.06 6.28 -0.53
N GLY A 16 21.65 6.67 -1.67
CA GLY A 16 21.01 7.50 -2.70
C GLY A 16 20.01 6.74 -3.57
N ASP A 17 20.17 5.42 -3.68
CA ASP A 17 19.30 4.56 -4.51
C ASP A 17 18.12 3.97 -3.71
N LYS A 18 18.14 4.11 -2.38
CA LYS A 18 17.08 3.63 -1.50
C LYS A 18 15.81 4.45 -1.70
N ALA A 19 14.78 3.80 -2.22
CA ALA A 19 13.44 4.39 -2.31
C ALA A 19 12.98 4.94 -0.95
N ALA A 20 12.19 6.01 -0.97
CA ALA A 20 11.68 6.63 0.24
C ALA A 20 10.93 5.60 1.12
N LYS A 21 11.08 5.70 2.45
CA LYS A 21 10.40 4.80 3.41
C LYS A 21 8.88 4.73 3.21
N SER A 22 8.28 5.80 2.68
CA SER A 22 6.86 5.89 2.32
C SER A 22 6.48 5.00 1.12
N ALA A 23 7.42 4.64 0.26
CA ALA A 23 7.19 3.81 -0.93
C ALA A 23 7.12 2.31 -0.62
N ARG A 24 7.57 1.86 0.57
CA ARG A 24 7.69 0.43 0.89
C ARG A 24 6.42 -0.37 0.70
N ALA A 25 5.27 0.17 1.11
CA ALA A 25 3.99 -0.50 0.94
C ALA A 25 3.65 -0.72 -0.54
N ARG A 26 3.89 0.31 -1.37
CA ARG A 26 3.70 0.22 -2.82
C ARG A 26 4.65 -0.80 -3.44
N LEU A 27 5.94 -0.72 -3.10
CA LEU A 27 6.96 -1.62 -3.64
C LEU A 27 6.68 -3.09 -3.29
N LEU A 28 6.21 -3.35 -2.06
CA LEU A 28 5.80 -4.69 -1.67
C LEU A 28 4.55 -5.14 -2.45
N ALA A 29 3.54 -4.27 -2.62
CA ALA A 29 2.37 -4.62 -3.43
C ALA A 29 2.74 -4.88 -4.91
N ASP A 30 3.66 -4.10 -5.48
CA ASP A 30 4.19 -4.32 -6.84
C ASP A 30 4.95 -5.65 -6.94
N PHE A 31 5.71 -6.02 -5.90
CA PHE A 31 6.36 -7.33 -5.80
C PHE A 31 5.32 -8.47 -5.77
N LEU A 32 4.28 -8.36 -4.95
CA LEU A 32 3.25 -9.40 -4.81
C LEU A 32 2.50 -9.65 -6.13
N GLU A 33 2.10 -8.59 -6.83
CA GLU A 33 1.45 -8.75 -8.14
C GLU A 33 2.39 -9.41 -9.15
N ARG A 34 3.67 -9.02 -9.17
CA ARG A 34 4.64 -9.62 -10.09
C ARG A 34 4.88 -11.11 -9.79
N GLU A 35 5.05 -11.46 -8.52
CA GLU A 35 5.46 -12.80 -8.11
C GLU A 35 4.32 -13.82 -8.19
N PHE A 36 3.09 -13.40 -7.87
CA PHE A 36 1.96 -14.33 -7.69
C PHE A 36 0.97 -14.33 -8.86
N GLY A 37 1.37 -13.86 -10.06
CA GLY A 37 0.55 -13.96 -11.27
C GLY A 37 -0.45 -12.81 -11.48
N GLY A 38 -0.14 -11.63 -10.96
CA GLY A 38 -0.87 -10.39 -11.17
C GLY A 38 -2.05 -10.18 -10.21
N ALA A 39 -2.71 -9.03 -10.38
CA ALA A 39 -3.87 -8.66 -9.56
C ALA A 39 -5.02 -9.67 -9.67
N GLU A 40 -5.24 -10.27 -10.84
CA GLU A 40 -6.28 -11.29 -11.04
C GLU A 40 -6.04 -12.54 -10.21
N ALA A 41 -4.80 -13.03 -10.15
CA ALA A 41 -4.45 -14.18 -9.33
C ALA A 41 -4.64 -13.88 -7.84
N LEU A 42 -4.20 -12.69 -7.38
CA LEU A 42 -4.38 -12.25 -6.00
C LEU A 42 -5.86 -12.03 -5.60
N ARG A 43 -6.74 -11.78 -6.57
CA ARG A 43 -8.19 -11.65 -6.34
C ARG A 43 -8.93 -12.98 -6.26
N ARG A 44 -8.30 -14.11 -6.62
CA ARG A 44 -8.97 -15.41 -6.62
C ARG A 44 -9.49 -15.75 -5.22
N GLY A 45 -10.63 -16.45 -5.17
CA GLY A 45 -11.28 -16.81 -3.92
C GLY A 45 -11.72 -15.59 -3.11
N SER A 46 -11.26 -15.49 -1.85
CA SER A 46 -11.61 -14.39 -0.95
C SER A 46 -10.59 -13.24 -0.94
N GLY A 47 -9.54 -13.31 -1.77
CA GLY A 47 -8.47 -12.33 -1.81
C GLY A 47 -7.36 -12.60 -0.79
N VAL A 48 -6.69 -11.53 -0.34
CA VAL A 48 -5.49 -11.58 0.50
C VAL A 48 -5.83 -11.33 1.98
N ILE A 49 -5.10 -11.98 2.90
CA ILE A 49 -5.11 -11.66 4.33
C ILE A 49 -3.74 -11.08 4.70
N ASP A 50 -3.72 -9.83 5.19
CA ASP A 50 -2.52 -9.11 5.61
C ASP A 50 -2.37 -9.24 7.14
N VAL A 51 -1.63 -10.26 7.58
CA VAL A 51 -1.43 -10.58 9.00
C VAL A 51 -0.29 -9.73 9.55
N ALA A 52 -0.51 -9.07 10.70
CA ALA A 52 0.42 -8.13 11.32
C ALA A 52 0.82 -6.94 10.41
N GLY A 53 -0.05 -6.58 9.46
CA GLY A 53 0.17 -5.51 8.48
C GLY A 53 0.20 -4.08 9.07
N GLY A 54 -0.06 -3.95 10.36
CA GLY A 54 0.05 -2.72 11.12
C GLY A 54 -0.89 -1.62 10.75
N ARG A 55 -0.34 -0.49 10.31
CA ARG A 55 -1.18 0.64 9.88
C ARG A 55 -1.90 0.37 8.54
N GLY A 56 -1.77 -0.84 7.99
CA GLY A 56 -2.47 -1.27 6.80
C GLY A 56 -1.95 -0.62 5.52
N GLY A 57 -0.66 -0.30 5.46
CA GLY A 57 -0.06 0.31 4.27
C GLY A 57 -0.21 -0.58 3.04
N VAL A 58 0.14 -1.86 3.17
CA VAL A 58 0.03 -2.86 2.09
C VAL A 58 -1.44 -3.15 1.80
N SER A 59 -2.25 -3.41 2.83
CA SER A 59 -3.70 -3.53 2.69
C SER A 59 -4.36 -2.39 1.90
N PHE A 60 -3.96 -1.13 2.15
CA PHE A 60 -4.46 0.03 1.39
C PHE A 60 -4.00 -0.01 -0.07
N GLU A 61 -2.73 -0.33 -0.31
CA GLU A 61 -2.18 -0.46 -1.66
C GLU A 61 -2.90 -1.55 -2.48
N LEU A 62 -3.20 -2.71 -1.87
CA LEU A 62 -3.92 -3.81 -2.51
C LEU A 62 -5.41 -3.48 -2.72
N GLN A 63 -6.15 -3.21 -1.63
CA GLN A 63 -7.59 -3.05 -1.71
C GLN A 63 -8.03 -1.74 -2.35
N VAL A 64 -7.42 -0.63 -1.92
CA VAL A 64 -7.93 0.69 -2.27
C VAL A 64 -7.39 1.15 -3.62
N ARG A 65 -6.11 0.89 -3.91
CA ARG A 65 -5.47 1.34 -5.16
C ARG A 65 -5.54 0.33 -6.30
N ARG A 66 -5.36 -0.96 -6.02
CA ARG A 66 -5.35 -2.03 -7.03
C ARG A 66 -6.67 -2.79 -7.15
N GLY A 67 -7.61 -2.58 -6.21
CA GLY A 67 -8.88 -3.30 -6.20
C GLY A 67 -8.73 -4.80 -5.87
N VAL A 68 -7.65 -5.20 -5.21
CA VAL A 68 -7.45 -6.57 -4.72
C VAL A 68 -8.01 -6.65 -3.30
N ARG A 69 -9.09 -7.41 -3.10
CA ARG A 69 -9.72 -7.57 -1.77
C ARG A 69 -8.67 -8.02 -0.76
N CYS A 70 -8.52 -7.27 0.33
CA CYS A 70 -7.49 -7.51 1.34
C CYS A 70 -8.04 -7.26 2.74
N THR A 71 -7.97 -8.28 3.60
CA THR A 71 -8.37 -8.18 5.00
C THR A 71 -7.15 -8.03 5.89
N LEU A 72 -7.04 -6.88 6.57
CA LEU A 72 -5.99 -6.62 7.56
C LEU A 72 -6.33 -7.27 8.89
N VAL A 73 -5.39 -8.03 9.45
CA VAL A 73 -5.47 -8.59 10.81
C VAL A 73 -4.29 -8.09 11.62
N ASP A 74 -4.53 -7.12 12.50
CA ASP A 74 -3.52 -6.57 13.42
C ASP A 74 -4.22 -6.15 14.73
N PRO A 75 -3.60 -6.35 15.91
CA PRO A 75 -4.20 -5.92 17.18
C PRO A 75 -4.28 -4.39 17.32
N ARG A 76 -3.55 -3.63 16.50
CA ARG A 76 -3.58 -2.16 16.54
C ARG A 76 -4.87 -1.62 15.92
N PRO A 77 -5.42 -0.51 16.46
CA PRO A 77 -6.53 0.17 15.83
C PRO A 77 -6.12 0.75 14.47
N LEU A 78 -7.05 0.71 13.51
CA LEU A 78 -6.83 1.27 12.18
C LEU A 78 -6.68 2.80 12.27
N ARG A 79 -5.54 3.32 11.80
CA ARG A 79 -5.27 4.76 11.71
C ARG A 79 -4.69 5.09 10.35
N LEU A 80 -5.51 5.73 9.50
CA LEU A 80 -5.09 6.20 8.20
C LEU A 80 -4.20 7.44 8.32
N ASP A 81 -3.25 7.58 7.40
CA ASP A 81 -2.42 8.78 7.29
C ASP A 81 -3.05 9.88 6.42
N LYS A 82 -2.46 11.08 6.45
CA LYS A 82 -2.94 12.25 5.70
C LYS A 82 -2.98 11.97 4.18
N ALA A 83 -2.04 11.19 3.65
CA ALA A 83 -1.96 10.89 2.23
C ALA A 83 -3.07 9.91 1.80
N GLN A 84 -3.36 8.90 2.61
CA GLN A 84 -4.47 7.97 2.44
C GLN A 84 -5.81 8.69 2.48
N HIS A 85 -6.03 9.57 3.47
CA HIS A 85 -7.23 10.41 3.52
C HIS A 85 -7.37 11.30 2.27
N LYS A 86 -6.29 11.95 1.82
CA LYS A 86 -6.29 12.77 0.60
C LYS A 86 -6.65 11.93 -0.63
N TRP A 87 -6.09 10.73 -0.74
CA TRP A 87 -6.39 9.81 -1.83
C TRP A 87 -7.88 9.43 -1.83
N LEU A 88 -8.43 9.04 -0.68
CA LEU A 88 -9.85 8.65 -0.56
C LEU A 88 -10.79 9.79 -0.94
N LYS A 89 -10.48 11.03 -0.52
CA LYS A 89 -11.25 12.22 -0.92
C LYS A 89 -11.24 12.42 -2.43
N ARG A 90 -10.09 12.26 -3.09
CA ARG A 90 -9.98 12.37 -4.56
C ARG A 90 -10.77 11.26 -5.25
N ALA A 91 -10.64 10.02 -4.81
CA ALA A 91 -11.34 8.88 -5.39
C ALA A 91 -12.87 8.99 -5.27
N ARG A 92 -13.38 9.52 -4.15
CA ARG A 92 -14.82 9.81 -3.98
C ARG A 92 -15.33 10.86 -4.96
N ARG A 93 -14.57 11.95 -5.17
CA ARG A 93 -14.93 12.99 -6.16
C ARG A 93 -14.96 12.44 -7.58
N ALA A 94 -13.99 11.60 -7.94
CA ALA A 94 -13.94 10.96 -9.25
C ALA A 94 -15.15 10.02 -9.48
N ARG A 95 -15.63 9.33 -8.44
CA ARG A 95 -16.82 8.46 -8.52
C ARG A 95 -18.16 9.20 -8.46
N GLY A 96 -18.21 10.38 -7.83
CA GLY A 96 -19.42 11.19 -7.65
C GLY A 96 -19.73 12.18 -8.78
N GLY A 97 -18.93 12.22 -9.85
CA GLY A 97 -19.14 13.11 -11.00
C GLY A 97 -20.23 12.68 -12.00
N GLY A 98 -21.03 11.65 -11.67
CA GLY A 98 -21.99 11.03 -12.60
C GLY A 98 -23.45 10.99 -12.10
N GLY A 99 -23.85 11.84 -11.16
CA GLY A 99 -25.21 11.80 -10.62
C GLY A 99 -25.67 13.12 -10.02
N GLY A 100 -25.98 14.08 -10.89
CA GLY A 100 -26.77 15.28 -10.58
C GLY A 100 -28.00 15.31 -11.48
N GLY A 101 -29.04 14.58 -11.09
CA GLY A 101 -30.34 14.56 -11.74
C GLY A 101 -31.37 14.17 -10.68
N GLY A 102 -32.07 15.19 -10.16
CA GLY A 102 -33.07 15.14 -9.10
C GLY A 102 -33.43 16.56 -8.71
#